data_AF-A0A2S0PEG3-F1
#
_entry.id   AF-A0A2S0PEG3-F1
#
_cell.length_a   1.000
_cell.length_b   1.000
_cell.length_c   1.000
_cell.angle_alpha   90.00
_cell.angle_beta   90.00
_cell.angle_gamma   90.00
#
_symmetry.space_group_name_H-M   'P 1'
#
loop_
_entity.id
_entity.type
_entity.pdbx_description
1 polymer ?
#
loop_
_entity_poly.entity_id
_entity_poly.type
_entity_poly.pdbx_seq_one_letter_code
_entity_poly.pdbx_strand_id
1 'polypeptide(L)' 'MTNIAQEAVDRAGGSQSDLAKKIGVSPQAVQQWVAKGFVPPKRCRRVSEATKLPLARLLAAYEAAEKSITAS' A
#
# COMPACT_ATOMS: atom_id res chain seq x y z
N MET A 1 -15.35 0.71 -0.17
CA MET A 1 -14.34 1.73 0.18
C MET A 1 -13.05 1.35 -0.51
N THR A 2 -12.49 2.22 -1.35
CA THR A 2 -11.30 1.89 -2.16
C THR A 2 -10.06 1.93 -1.27
N ASN A 3 -9.50 0.75 -1.03
CA ASN A 3 -8.29 0.55 -0.26
C ASN A 3 -7.07 0.91 -1.13
N ILE A 4 -6.23 1.86 -0.70
CA ILE A 4 -5.07 2.31 -1.50
C ILE A 4 -4.05 1.19 -1.74
N ALA A 5 -3.93 0.25 -0.80
CA ALA A 5 -3.07 -0.91 -0.94
C ALA A 5 -3.64 -1.91 -1.97
N GLN A 6 -4.96 -2.05 -2.04
CA GLN A 6 -5.61 -2.84 -3.10
C GLN A 6 -5.45 -2.16 -4.47
N GLU A 7 -5.63 -0.84 -4.56
CA GLU A 7 -5.39 -0.10 -5.81
C GLU A 7 -3.93 -0.25 -6.29
N ALA A 8 -2.97 -0.27 -5.36
CA ALA A 8 -1.57 -0.56 -5.69
C ALA A 8 -1.37 -1.98 -6.25
N VAL A 9 -2.09 -2.98 -5.72
CA VAL A 9 -2.09 -4.36 -6.23
C VAL A 9 -2.66 -4.41 -7.65
N ASP A 10 -3.80 -3.76 -7.87
CA ASP A 10 -4.48 -3.74 -9.17
C ASP A 10 -3.56 -3.14 -10.25
N ARG A 11 -2.90 -2.01 -9.93
CA ARG A 11 -1.95 -1.34 -10.85
C ARG A 11 -0.64 -2.10 -11.04
N ALA A 12 -0.26 -2.97 -10.12
CA ALA A 12 0.97 -3.75 -10.23
C ALA A 12 0.85 -4.96 -11.15
N GLY A 13 -0.36 -5.40 -11.47
CA GLY A 13 -0.62 -6.61 -12.28
C GLY A 13 -1.86 -7.39 -11.84
N GLY A 14 -2.60 -6.92 -10.83
CA GLY A 14 -3.84 -7.54 -10.38
C GLY A 14 -3.67 -8.57 -9.25
N SER A 15 -2.44 -8.88 -8.84
CA SER A 15 -2.19 -9.80 -7.74
C SER A 15 -1.18 -9.26 -6.72
N GLN A 16 -1.34 -9.69 -5.46
CA GLN A 16 -0.43 -9.31 -4.37
C GLN A 16 1.01 -9.79 -4.64
N SER A 17 1.14 -10.94 -5.30
CA SER A 17 2.43 -11.51 -5.72
C SER A 17 3.13 -10.65 -6.77
N ASP A 18 2.40 -10.01 -7.69
CA ASP A 18 2.99 -9.14 -8.70
C ASP A 18 3.54 -7.86 -8.09
N LEU A 19 2.76 -7.23 -7.21
CA LEU A 19 3.26 -6.08 -6.45
C LEU A 19 4.48 -6.48 -5.62
N ALA A 20 4.41 -7.58 -4.88
CA ALA A 20 5.49 -8.07 -4.03
C ALA A 20 6.79 -8.28 -4.81
N LYS A 21 6.73 -8.93 -5.98
CA LYS A 21 7.88 -9.12 -6.88
C LYS A 21 8.44 -7.79 -7.38
N LYS A 22 7.58 -6.88 -7.85
CA LYS A 22 8.01 -5.56 -8.38
C LYS A 22 8.75 -4.71 -7.36
N ILE A 23 8.35 -4.77 -6.09
CA ILE A 23 8.92 -3.91 -5.03
C ILE A 23 9.76 -4.68 -4.00
N GLY A 24 10.11 -5.94 -4.28
CA GLY A 24 11.03 -6.74 -3.46
C GLY A 24 10.57 -6.91 -2.00
N VAL A 25 9.32 -7.37 -1.81
CA VAL A 25 8.77 -7.77 -0.50
C VAL A 25 8.09 -9.14 -0.62
N SER A 26 7.63 -9.70 0.49
CA SER A 26 6.83 -10.93 0.47
C SER A 26 5.35 -10.65 0.10
N PRO A 27 4.65 -11.60 -0.54
CA PRO A 27 3.20 -11.49 -0.75
C PRO A 27 2.43 -11.32 0.56
N GLN A 28 2.86 -11.95 1.65
CA GLN A 28 2.25 -11.80 2.98
C GLN A 28 2.34 -10.37 3.50
N ALA A 29 3.44 -9.65 3.22
CA ALA A 29 3.54 -8.23 3.58
C ALA A 29 2.47 -7.41 2.85
N VAL A 30 2.29 -7.66 1.55
CA VAL A 30 1.25 -7.00 0.75
C VAL A 30 -0.15 -7.36 1.24
N GLN A 31 -0.40 -8.63 1.57
CA GLN A 31 -1.66 -9.07 2.17
C GLN A 31 -2.00 -8.28 3.44
N GLN A 32 -1.01 -8.05 4.31
CA GLN A 32 -1.20 -7.26 5.53
C GLN A 32 -1.51 -5.79 5.23
N TRP A 33 -0.93 -5.21 4.18
CA TRP A 33 -1.24 -3.85 3.76
C TRP A 33 -2.67 -3.73 3.25
N VAL A 34 -3.11 -4.72 2.46
CA VAL A 34 -4.51 -4.80 2.00
C VAL A 34 -5.44 -4.99 3.19
N ALA A 35 -5.16 -5.90 4.12
CA ALA A 35 -6.00 -6.07 5.31
C ALA A 35 -6.11 -4.78 6.16
N LYS A 36 -5.02 -4.00 6.25
CA LYS A 36 -4.98 -2.75 7.00
C LYS A 36 -5.48 -1.52 6.25
N GLY A 37 -5.57 -1.57 4.93
CA GLY A 37 -6.02 -0.44 4.12
C GLY A 37 -4.93 0.53 3.67
N PHE A 38 -3.66 0.30 4.01
CA PHE A 38 -2.57 1.25 3.78
C PHE A 38 -1.22 0.58 3.52
N VAL A 39 -0.31 1.31 2.87
CA VAL A 39 1.09 0.92 2.68
C VAL A 39 1.96 1.62 3.74
N PRO A 40 2.91 0.94 4.40
CA PRO A 40 3.81 1.58 5.34
C PRO A 40 4.68 2.66 4.68
N PRO A 41 4.99 3.78 5.37
CA PRO A 41 5.66 4.95 4.78
C PRO A 41 7.02 4.61 4.17
N LYS A 42 7.78 3.70 4.80
CA LYS A 42 9.06 3.19 4.27
C LYS A 42 8.94 2.48 2.91
N ARG A 43 7.74 2.07 2.51
CA ARG A 43 7.45 1.36 1.25
C ARG A 43 6.67 2.22 0.24
N CYS A 44 6.06 3.32 0.66
CA CYS A 44 5.25 4.18 -0.21
C CYS A 44 6.01 4.68 -1.44
N ARG A 45 7.29 5.04 -1.32
CA ARG A 45 8.10 5.50 -2.46
C ARG A 45 8.24 4.43 -3.55
N ARG A 46 8.65 3.22 -3.18
CA ARG A 46 8.79 2.09 -4.12
C ARG A 46 7.45 1.69 -4.75
N VAL A 47 6.37 1.71 -3.95
CA VAL A 47 5.02 1.44 -4.47
C VAL A 47 4.60 2.52 -5.46
N SER A 48 4.82 3.80 -5.15
CA SER A 48 4.53 4.93 -6.05
C SER A 48 5.26 4.78 -7.40
N GLU A 49 6.55 4.47 -7.36
CA GLU A 49 7.37 4.28 -8.57
C GLU A 49 6.85 3.11 -9.43
N ALA A 50 6.48 1.99 -8.80
CA ALA A 50 6.04 0.76 -9.46
C ALA A 50 4.58 0.82 -9.99
N THR A 51 3.72 1.62 -9.39
CA THR A 51 2.27 1.66 -9.68
C THR A 51 1.79 2.99 -10.26
N LYS A 52 2.67 4.00 -10.31
CA LYS A 52 2.35 5.38 -10.69
C LYS A 52 1.27 6.02 -9.81
N LEU A 53 1.05 5.49 -8.62
CA LEU A 53 0.22 6.15 -7.62
C LEU A 53 0.95 7.37 -7.06
N PRO A 54 0.26 8.50 -6.82
CA PRO A 54 0.88 9.65 -6.16
C PRO A 54 1.40 9.28 -4.77
N LEU A 55 2.67 9.56 -4.50
CA LEU A 55 3.30 9.29 -3.20
C LEU A 55 2.53 9.95 -2.05
N ALA A 56 2.09 11.19 -2.23
CA ALA A 56 1.29 11.93 -1.26
C ALA A 56 0.00 11.19 -0.87
N ARG A 57 -0.67 10.51 -1.81
CA ARG A 57 -1.90 9.76 -1.54
C ARG A 57 -1.63 8.50 -0.71
N LEU A 58 -0.52 7.82 -0.97
CA LEU A 58 -0.09 6.66 -0.17
C LEU A 58 0.25 7.06 1.27
N LEU A 59 0.94 8.19 1.46
CA LEU A 59 1.29 8.72 2.77
C LEU A 59 0.04 9.20 3.54
N ALA A 60 -0.85 9.95 2.90
CA ALA A 60 -2.09 10.42 3.52
C ALA A 60 -2.98 9.28 4.02
N ALA A 61 -3.05 8.17 3.28
CA ALA A 61 -3.79 6.98 3.70
C ALA A 61 -3.18 6.32 4.95
N TYR A 62 -1.84 6.28 5.05
CA TYR A 62 -1.15 5.80 6.24
C TYR A 62 -1.42 6.71 7.45
N GLU A 63 -1.31 8.02 7.29
CA GLU A 63 -1.55 9.00 8.36
C GLU A 63 -3.00 8.96 8.87
N ALA A 64 -3.97 8.80 7.97
CA ALA A 64 -5.38 8.64 8.32
C ALA A 64 -5.63 7.37 9.14
N ALA A 65 -4.96 6.27 8.77
CA ALA A 65 -5.05 5.01 9.50
C ALA A 65 -4.36 5.11 10.88
N GLU A 66 -3.20 5.76 10.98
CA GLU A 66 -2.48 5.92 12.24
C GLU A 66 -3.26 6.77 13.25
N LYS A 67 -3.85 7.89 12.81
CA LYS A 67 -4.71 8.74 13.65
C LYS A 67 -5.90 7.99 14.22
N SER A 68 -6.46 7.04 13.46
CA SER A 68 -7.60 6.23 13.91
C SER A 68 -7.22 5.27 15.05
N ILE A 69 -5.96 4.82 15.09
CA ILE A 69 -5.45 3.92 16.13
C ILE A 69 -5.17 4.69 17.43
N THR A 70 -4.57 5.89 17.33
CA THR A 70 -4.21 6.69 18.51
C THR A 70 -5.40 7.42 19.14
N ALA A 71 -6.50 7.56 18.41
CA ALA A 71 -7.74 8.17 18.93
C ALA A 71 -8.67 7.18 19.67
N SER A 72 -8.25 5.92 19.84
CA SER A 72 -9.01 4.85 20.52
C SER A 72 -8.45 4.52 21.91
#